data_AF-A0A401NQE8-F1
#
_entry.id   AF-A0A401NQE8-F1
#
_cell.length_a   1.000
_cell.length_b   1.000
_cell.length_c   1.000
_cell.angle_alpha   90.00
_cell.angle_beta   90.00
_cell.angle_gamma   90.00
#
_symmetry.space_group_name_H-M   'P 1'
#
loop_
_entity.id
_entity.type
_entity.pdbx_description
1 polymer ?
#
loop_
_entity_poly.entity_id
_entity_poly.type
_entity_poly.pdbx_seq_one_letter_code
_entity_poly.pdbx_strand_id
1 'polypeptide(L)'
;MTASRRSCAVGQGLAAELLSRSGPRGGAAQSVRASRRSGSSLWLLMALFRKSITPLTCAAEAMSRMFSTSTAREALQKMSRVRVVDNSSLGNTPYHRPPKCIHVYTKNGIGKVGDKILLAIKGQKKKALIVGQRMPGPRMTPKFDSNNVVLIEDNGNPTGTRIKVPIPTSLRQMEGDYSKVLAIAQKFV
;
A
#
# COMPACT_ATOMS: atom_id res chain seq x y z
N MET A 1 37.60 48.93 10.73
CA MET A 1 37.51 49.79 9.53
C MET A 1 36.56 49.15 8.55
N THR A 2 35.56 49.94 8.11
CA THR A 2 34.74 49.83 6.88
C THR A 2 33.91 48.55 6.70
N ALA A 3 32.58 48.57 6.93
CA ALA A 3 31.53 49.04 6.00
C ALA A 3 31.24 47.98 4.90
N SER A 4 30.04 47.68 4.39
CA SER A 4 28.72 48.29 4.47
C SER A 4 27.82 47.58 3.44
N ARG A 5 26.53 47.35 3.77
CA ARG A 5 25.35 47.37 2.84
C ARG A 5 25.31 46.30 1.73
N ARG A 6 24.20 45.87 1.12
CA ARG A 6 22.79 46.30 1.05
C ARG A 6 21.98 45.14 0.41
N SER A 7 20.74 45.01 0.87
CA SER A 7 19.50 44.69 0.13
C SER A 7 19.56 44.38 -1.39
N CYS A 8 18.73 43.43 -1.84
CA CYS A 8 17.78 43.67 -2.93
C CYS A 8 16.71 42.57 -3.00
N ALA A 9 15.46 42.98 -2.88
CA ALA A 9 14.26 42.24 -3.28
C ALA A 9 13.85 42.69 -4.68
N VAL A 10 13.56 41.76 -5.60
CA VAL A 10 12.77 41.94 -6.84
C VAL A 10 12.25 40.52 -7.18
N GLY A 11 10.94 40.24 -7.14
CA GLY A 11 10.00 40.32 -8.29
C GLY A 11 10.22 39.12 -9.23
N GLN A 12 9.27 38.30 -9.71
CA GLN A 12 7.88 38.41 -10.19
C GLN A 12 7.44 36.91 -10.36
N GLY A 13 6.20 36.46 -10.16
CA GLY A 13 4.96 36.93 -10.76
C GLY A 13 4.76 36.32 -12.16
N LEU A 14 4.41 35.03 -12.28
CA LEU A 14 3.97 34.40 -13.55
C LEU A 14 3.34 33.02 -13.27
N ALA A 15 2.02 32.90 -13.40
CA ALA A 15 1.37 31.84 -14.18
C ALA A 15 -0.16 31.74 -13.89
N ALA A 16 -0.90 31.66 -15.00
CA ALA A 16 -2.20 31.03 -15.18
C ALA A 16 -3.45 31.84 -14.80
N GLU A 17 -3.75 32.78 -15.69
CA GLU A 17 -5.09 33.31 -15.93
C GLU A 17 -5.69 32.63 -17.19
N LEU A 18 -6.99 32.32 -17.11
CA LEU A 18 -7.95 32.05 -18.20
C LEU A 18 -7.72 30.83 -19.12
N LEU A 19 -8.60 29.83 -18.97
CA LEU A 19 -9.38 29.38 -20.14
C LEU A 19 -10.81 28.99 -19.75
N SER A 20 -11.71 29.62 -20.48
CA SER A 20 -13.16 29.67 -20.38
C SER A 20 -13.87 28.47 -21.02
N ARG A 21 -15.07 28.18 -20.50
CA ARG A 21 -16.34 27.88 -21.23
C ARG A 21 -16.26 26.79 -22.32
N SER A 22 -17.00 25.71 -22.23
CA SER A 22 -18.44 25.71 -22.51
C SER A 22 -18.97 24.28 -22.43
N GLY A 23 -20.18 24.09 -21.91
CA GLY A 23 -20.95 22.86 -22.06
C GLY A 23 -22.15 23.10 -22.97
N PRO A 24 -22.78 22.05 -23.53
CA PRO A 24 -24.11 22.16 -24.08
C PRO A 24 -25.18 21.52 -23.17
N ARG A 25 -26.32 22.19 -23.14
CA ARG A 25 -27.60 21.83 -22.55
C ARG A 25 -28.47 21.13 -23.59
N GLY A 26 -29.25 20.13 -23.17
CA GLY A 26 -30.70 20.08 -23.39
C GLY A 26 -31.28 19.47 -24.68
N GLY A 27 -32.45 18.83 -24.49
CA GLY A 27 -33.46 18.52 -25.52
C GLY A 27 -33.58 17.02 -25.83
N ALA A 28 -34.58 16.29 -25.30
CA ALA A 28 -35.95 16.14 -25.83
C ALA A 28 -35.95 15.39 -27.19
N ALA A 29 -36.80 14.42 -27.53
CA ALA A 29 -38.12 14.03 -27.04
C ALA A 29 -38.43 12.59 -27.51
N GLN A 30 -39.49 12.03 -26.92
CA GLN A 30 -40.15 10.77 -27.24
C GLN A 30 -40.89 10.80 -28.60
N SER A 31 -41.53 9.65 -28.92
CA SER A 31 -42.66 9.43 -29.85
C SER A 31 -42.23 8.74 -31.17
N VAL A 32 -42.90 7.73 -31.75
CA VAL A 32 -44.30 7.28 -31.69
C VAL A 32 -44.42 5.82 -32.22
N ARG A 33 -45.42 5.08 -31.71
CA ARG A 33 -46.31 4.06 -32.37
C ARG A 33 -45.70 2.94 -33.24
N ALA A 34 -45.81 1.66 -32.89
CA ALA A 34 -47.01 0.79 -32.87
C ALA A 34 -47.61 0.45 -34.25
N SER A 35 -47.37 -0.79 -34.72
CA SER A 35 -48.12 -1.58 -35.71
C SER A 35 -47.33 -2.90 -35.86
N ARG A 36 -47.86 -4.12 -35.97
CA ARG A 36 -49.17 -4.63 -36.38
C ARG A 36 -49.26 -6.11 -35.96
N ARG A 37 -50.50 -6.56 -35.80
CA ARG A 37 -50.96 -7.90 -35.45
C ARG A 37 -50.48 -9.00 -36.40
N SER A 38 -50.46 -10.22 -35.85
CA SER A 38 -51.25 -11.40 -36.27
C SER A 38 -50.40 -12.64 -36.52
N GLY A 39 -50.80 -13.76 -35.91
CA GLY A 39 -50.18 -15.05 -36.17
C GLY A 39 -50.38 -16.06 -35.05
N SER A 40 -51.63 -16.26 -34.65
CA SER A 40 -52.06 -17.44 -33.90
C SER A 40 -51.82 -18.70 -34.72
N SER A 41 -51.12 -19.70 -34.19
CA SER A 41 -51.55 -21.11 -34.27
C SER A 41 -50.57 -22.06 -33.59
N LEU A 42 -51.07 -22.67 -32.50
CA LEU A 42 -51.15 -24.12 -32.39
C LEU A 42 -49.85 -24.92 -32.18
N TRP A 43 -49.09 -24.65 -31.11
CA TRP A 43 -48.20 -25.66 -30.51
C TRP A 43 -48.24 -25.55 -28.98
N LEU A 44 -49.42 -25.77 -28.40
CA LEU A 44 -49.56 -26.05 -26.97
C LEU A 44 -50.32 -27.36 -26.79
N LEU A 45 -49.63 -28.46 -27.04
CA LEU A 45 -49.95 -29.77 -26.49
C LEU A 45 -48.67 -30.59 -26.49
N MET A 46 -48.48 -31.44 -25.48
CA MET A 46 -47.30 -32.25 -25.17
C MET A 46 -46.31 -31.64 -24.17
N ALA A 47 -46.85 -31.16 -23.06
CA ALA A 47 -46.29 -31.63 -21.79
C ALA A 47 -46.47 -33.15 -21.76
N LEU A 48 -45.36 -33.89 -21.67
CA LEU A 48 -45.18 -35.02 -20.76
C LEU A 48 -43.88 -35.77 -21.09
N PHE A 49 -43.15 -36.04 -20.02
CA PHE A 49 -42.21 -37.13 -19.90
C PHE A 49 -40.80 -36.95 -20.50
N ARG A 50 -39.89 -36.66 -19.54
CA ARG A 50 -38.70 -37.48 -19.23
C ARG A 50 -37.36 -36.78 -19.47
N LYS A 51 -36.55 -36.78 -18.39
CA LYS A 51 -35.14 -36.34 -18.28
C LYS A 51 -35.04 -34.81 -18.19
N SER A 52 -34.48 -34.20 -17.16
CA SER A 52 -33.27 -34.57 -16.43
C SER A 52 -33.27 -33.90 -15.05
N ILE A 53 -32.73 -34.62 -14.07
CA ILE A 53 -32.30 -34.08 -12.79
C ILE A 53 -31.13 -33.14 -13.08
N THR A 54 -31.30 -31.84 -12.89
CA THR A 54 -30.19 -30.89 -12.79
C THR A 54 -30.12 -30.39 -11.35
N PRO A 55 -28.99 -30.57 -10.65
CA PRO A 55 -28.85 -30.11 -9.28
C PRO A 55 -28.81 -28.58 -9.25
N LEU A 56 -29.50 -28.00 -8.26
CA LEU A 56 -29.30 -26.64 -7.79
C LEU A 56 -27.84 -26.51 -7.33
N THR A 57 -26.92 -26.21 -8.24
CA THR A 57 -25.60 -25.71 -7.86
C THR A 57 -25.78 -24.26 -7.46
N CYS A 58 -25.89 -24.08 -6.15
CA CYS A 58 -25.68 -22.86 -5.40
C CYS A 58 -24.74 -21.91 -6.17
N ALA A 59 -25.25 -20.76 -6.58
CA ALA A 59 -24.45 -19.65 -7.06
C ALA A 59 -23.58 -19.15 -5.90
N ALA A 60 -22.45 -19.82 -5.67
CA ALA A 60 -21.36 -19.35 -4.83
C ALA A 60 -20.44 -18.43 -5.65
N GLU A 61 -21.04 -17.48 -6.36
CA GLU A 61 -20.33 -16.46 -7.12
C GLU A 61 -20.79 -15.09 -6.62
N ALA A 62 -20.22 -14.63 -5.51
CA ALA A 62 -20.08 -13.21 -5.17
C ALA A 62 -19.48 -13.05 -3.77
N MET A 63 -18.14 -13.09 -3.69
CA MET A 63 -17.28 -12.26 -2.83
C MET A 63 -15.91 -12.90 -2.63
N SER A 64 -15.24 -13.28 -3.72
CA SER A 64 -13.80 -13.10 -3.76
C SER A 64 -13.53 -11.59 -3.81
N ARG A 65 -13.68 -10.90 -2.68
CA ARG A 65 -12.94 -9.63 -2.51
C ARG A 65 -11.51 -9.97 -2.87
N MET A 66 -10.93 -9.24 -3.83
CA MET A 66 -9.63 -9.46 -4.45
C MET A 66 -8.48 -9.42 -3.42
N PHE A 67 -8.43 -10.41 -2.52
CA PHE A 67 -7.31 -10.62 -1.64
C PHE A 67 -6.18 -11.06 -2.54
N SER A 68 -5.23 -10.16 -2.75
CA SER A 68 -3.96 -10.56 -3.33
C SER A 68 -3.33 -11.55 -2.33
N THR A 69 -3.41 -12.85 -2.60
CA THR A 69 -2.92 -13.95 -1.74
C THR A 69 -1.48 -14.34 -2.05
N SER A 70 -0.67 -13.44 -2.62
CA SER A 70 0.76 -13.71 -2.79
C SER A 70 1.37 -14.07 -1.44
N THR A 71 1.98 -15.24 -1.34
CA THR A 71 2.64 -15.73 -0.11
C THR A 71 3.58 -14.67 0.44
N ALA A 72 3.57 -14.47 1.75
CA ALA A 72 4.46 -13.52 2.38
C ALA A 72 5.91 -13.99 2.18
N ARG A 73 6.68 -13.27 1.36
CA ARG A 73 8.09 -13.56 1.13
C ARG A 73 8.84 -13.53 2.46
N GLU A 74 9.65 -14.56 2.70
CA GLU A 74 10.46 -14.64 3.92
C GLU A 74 11.59 -13.62 3.92
N ALA A 75 12.24 -13.43 2.77
CA ALA A 75 13.28 -12.43 2.57
C ALA A 75 12.68 -11.07 2.15
N LEU A 76 13.24 -9.99 2.69
CA LEU A 76 12.84 -8.63 2.34
C LEU A 76 13.52 -8.20 1.04
N GLN A 77 12.72 -8.05 0.00
CA GLN A 77 13.15 -7.61 -1.33
C GLN A 77 12.06 -6.76 -1.99
N LYS A 78 12.31 -6.31 -3.22
CA LYS A 78 11.32 -5.55 -4.00
C LYS A 78 9.97 -6.29 -4.07
N MET A 79 8.89 -5.52 -3.95
CA MET A 79 7.49 -5.97 -3.92
C MET A 79 7.07 -6.82 -2.71
N SER A 80 7.94 -6.98 -1.70
CA SER A 80 7.57 -7.64 -0.45
C SER A 80 6.61 -6.77 0.37
N ARG A 81 5.66 -7.43 1.05
CA ARG A 81 4.75 -6.79 2.01
C ARG A 81 5.42 -6.75 3.37
N VAL A 82 5.21 -5.66 4.08
CA VAL A 82 5.87 -5.44 5.37
C VAL A 82 4.86 -4.96 6.39
N ARG A 83 5.12 -5.24 7.66
CA ARG A 83 4.35 -4.70 8.78
C ARG A 83 5.09 -3.51 9.36
N VAL A 84 4.44 -2.36 9.35
CA VAL A 84 4.92 -1.13 9.99
C VAL A 84 4.59 -1.24 11.49
N VAL A 85 5.57 -1.00 12.36
CA VAL A 85 5.44 -1.32 13.80
C VAL A 85 5.60 -0.12 14.73
N ASP A 86 5.91 1.04 14.16
CA ASP A 86 5.86 2.32 14.83
C ASP A 86 4.42 2.83 14.99
N ASN A 87 4.23 3.73 15.94
CA ASN A 87 2.96 4.41 16.19
C ASN A 87 2.70 5.61 15.27
N SER A 88 3.44 5.78 14.16
CA SER A 88 3.23 6.91 13.26
C SER A 88 1.83 6.92 12.65
N SER A 89 1.34 8.10 12.29
CA SER A 89 0.06 8.27 11.62
C SER A 89 0.03 7.55 10.26
N LEU A 90 1.17 7.45 9.57
CA LEU A 90 1.30 6.79 8.27
C LEU A 90 1.13 5.27 8.35
N GLY A 91 1.69 4.63 9.39
CA GLY A 91 1.56 3.18 9.62
C GLY A 91 0.23 2.77 10.26
N ASN A 92 -0.25 3.58 11.20
CA ASN A 92 -1.53 3.49 11.91
C ASN A 92 -2.77 3.31 11.02
N THR A 93 -2.89 4.21 10.07
CA THR A 93 -4.12 4.41 9.32
C THR A 93 -4.34 3.30 8.27
N PRO A 94 -5.54 2.72 8.19
CA PRO A 94 -5.86 1.71 7.19
C PRO A 94 -5.80 2.32 5.77
N TYR A 95 -5.36 1.51 4.81
CA TYR A 95 -5.32 1.86 3.40
C TYR A 95 -5.63 0.65 2.54
N HIS A 96 -6.21 0.87 1.36
CA HIS A 96 -6.65 -0.21 0.47
C HIS A 96 -5.49 -1.08 -0.06
N ARG A 97 -4.27 -0.53 -0.11
CA ARG A 97 -3.05 -1.27 -0.49
C ARG A 97 -2.13 -1.44 0.73
N PRO A 98 -1.62 -2.66 1.00
CA PRO A 98 -0.64 -2.86 2.05
C PRO A 98 0.68 -2.18 1.68
N PRO A 99 1.50 -1.83 2.67
CA PRO A 99 2.79 -1.21 2.41
C PRO A 99 3.76 -2.22 1.76
N LYS A 100 4.47 -1.76 0.72
CA LYS A 100 5.37 -2.59 -0.08
C LYS A 100 6.76 -1.99 -0.19
N CYS A 101 7.78 -2.84 -0.12
CA CYS A 101 9.15 -2.44 -0.37
C CYS A 101 9.38 -2.18 -1.87
N ILE A 102 9.89 -1.01 -2.23
CA ILE A 102 10.24 -0.64 -3.62
C ILE A 102 11.73 -0.88 -3.87
N HIS A 103 12.58 -0.49 -2.92
CA HIS A 103 14.03 -0.53 -3.08
C HIS A 103 14.70 -0.94 -1.78
N VAL A 104 15.76 -1.73 -1.88
CA VAL A 104 16.64 -2.10 -0.77
C VAL A 104 17.98 -1.46 -1.06
N TYR A 105 18.56 -0.76 -0.08
CA TYR A 105 19.82 -0.03 -0.26
C TYR A 105 21.08 -0.95 -0.27
N THR A 106 20.88 -2.25 -0.44
CA THR A 106 21.93 -3.28 -0.48
C THR A 106 22.19 -3.69 -1.93
N LYS A 107 23.46 -3.88 -2.31
CA LYS A 107 23.86 -4.31 -3.66
C LYS A 107 23.24 -5.65 -4.09
N ASN A 108 23.05 -6.55 -3.13
CA ASN A 108 22.49 -7.90 -3.35
C ASN A 108 20.98 -7.89 -3.62
N GLY A 109 20.28 -6.76 -3.37
CA GLY A 109 18.82 -6.66 -3.53
C GLY A 109 17.99 -7.41 -2.48
N ILE A 110 18.64 -8.02 -1.49
CA ILE A 110 18.03 -8.68 -0.32
C ILE A 110 18.38 -7.87 0.92
N GLY A 111 17.35 -7.50 1.69
CA GLY A 111 17.49 -6.75 2.94
C GLY A 111 17.53 -7.67 4.14
N LYS A 112 18.47 -7.40 5.05
CA LYS A 112 18.61 -8.05 6.36
C LYS A 112 18.18 -7.09 7.47
N VAL A 113 18.11 -7.60 8.70
CA VAL A 113 17.91 -6.76 9.90
C VAL A 113 19.02 -5.70 9.96
N GLY A 114 18.63 -4.44 10.13
CA GLY A 114 19.55 -3.30 10.15
C GLY A 114 19.71 -2.56 8.82
N ASP A 115 19.23 -3.14 7.72
CA ASP A 115 19.30 -2.48 6.41
C ASP A 115 18.18 -1.44 6.25
N LYS A 116 18.50 -0.38 5.49
CA LYS A 116 17.52 0.62 5.06
C LYS A 116 16.77 0.10 3.83
N ILE A 117 15.48 0.41 3.76
CA ILE A 117 14.63 0.17 2.59
C ILE A 117 13.80 1.39 2.25
N LEU A 118 13.36 1.47 0.99
CA LEU A 118 12.36 2.42 0.53
C LEU A 118 10.99 1.74 0.47
N LEU A 119 10.04 2.27 1.21
CA LEU A 119 8.71 1.73 1.40
C LEU A 119 7.66 2.64 0.73
N ALA A 120 6.72 2.03 0.02
CA ALA A 120 5.50 2.69 -0.43
C ALA A 120 4.40 2.50 0.61
N ILE A 121 3.93 3.59 1.20
CA ILE A 121 2.82 3.60 2.17
C ILE A 121 1.85 4.71 1.77
N LYS A 122 0.56 4.39 1.64
CA LYS A 122 -0.51 5.37 1.32
C LYS A 122 -0.20 6.24 0.09
N GLY A 123 0.46 5.66 -0.92
CA GLY A 123 0.88 6.38 -2.13
C GLY A 123 2.12 7.28 -1.96
N GLN A 124 2.73 7.32 -0.78
CA GLN A 124 3.94 8.08 -0.49
C GLN A 124 5.16 7.15 -0.42
N LYS A 125 6.33 7.70 -0.75
CA LYS A 125 7.64 7.06 -0.53
C LYS A 125 8.19 7.49 0.84
N LYS A 126 8.58 6.53 1.67
CA LYS A 126 9.26 6.78 2.94
C LYS A 126 10.39 5.77 3.12
N LYS A 127 11.48 6.19 3.77
CA LYS A 127 12.52 5.25 4.18
C LYS A 127 12.05 4.47 5.40
N ALA A 128 12.54 3.25 5.53
CA ALA A 128 12.27 2.40 6.68
C ALA A 128 13.50 1.57 7.03
N LEU A 129 13.61 1.22 8.31
CA LEU A 129 14.63 0.34 8.86
C LEU A 129 14.02 -1.05 9.06
N ILE A 130 14.74 -2.09 8.65
CA ILE A 130 14.35 -3.47 8.93
C ILE A 130 14.72 -3.80 10.37
N VAL A 131 13.70 -4.11 11.17
CA VAL A 131 13.86 -4.48 12.58
C VAL A 131 13.71 -5.98 12.79
N GLY A 132 12.83 -6.62 12.03
CA GLY A 132 12.62 -8.06 12.10
C GLY A 132 12.30 -8.63 10.74
N GLN A 133 12.75 -9.85 10.49
CA GLN A 133 12.48 -10.57 9.26
C GLN A 133 12.03 -12.00 9.59
N ARG A 134 11.30 -12.58 8.64
CA ARG A 134 10.87 -13.98 8.71
C ARG A 134 11.96 -14.96 8.26
N MET A 135 12.83 -14.54 7.35
CA MET A 135 13.97 -15.34 6.91
C MET A 135 14.88 -15.68 8.11
N PRO A 136 15.20 -16.98 8.34
CA PRO A 136 16.11 -17.37 9.40
C PRO A 136 17.48 -16.71 9.19
N GLY A 137 18.00 -16.09 10.25
CA GLY A 137 19.28 -15.41 10.26
C GLY A 137 20.43 -16.33 10.69
N PRO A 138 21.60 -15.75 11.01
CA PRO A 138 22.71 -16.49 11.60
C PRO A 138 22.32 -17.07 12.97
N ARG A 139 23.11 -18.03 13.46
CA ARG A 139 22.90 -18.64 14.78
C ARG A 139 22.86 -17.55 15.86
N MET A 140 22.04 -17.76 16.89
CA MET A 140 21.83 -16.82 18.00
C MET A 140 21.16 -15.49 17.63
N THR A 141 20.49 -15.40 16.47
CA THR A 141 19.63 -14.25 16.15
C THR A 141 18.15 -14.63 16.21
N PRO A 142 17.27 -13.74 16.71
CA PRO A 142 15.85 -14.04 16.80
C PRO A 142 15.21 -14.07 15.41
N LYS A 143 14.35 -15.07 15.20
CA LYS A 143 13.47 -15.16 14.03
C LYS A 143 12.09 -14.63 14.40
N PHE A 144 11.54 -13.74 13.58
CA PHE A 144 10.19 -13.21 13.77
C PHE A 144 9.22 -13.85 12.79
N ASP A 145 7.92 -13.92 13.13
CA ASP A 145 6.92 -14.49 12.21
C ASP A 145 6.55 -13.53 11.06
N SER A 146 6.68 -12.23 11.33
CA SER A 146 6.37 -11.14 10.41
C SER A 146 7.59 -10.28 10.08
N ASN A 147 7.63 -9.79 8.84
CA ASN A 147 8.60 -8.78 8.44
C ASN A 147 8.21 -7.44 9.06
N ASN A 148 9.02 -6.97 10.02
CA ASN A 148 8.77 -5.80 10.85
C ASN A 148 9.70 -4.66 10.44
N VAL A 149 9.12 -3.48 10.19
CA VAL A 149 9.86 -2.27 9.86
C VAL A 149 9.42 -1.08 10.68
N VAL A 150 10.35 -0.15 10.84
CA VAL A 150 10.14 1.14 11.49
C VAL A 150 10.42 2.24 10.48
N LEU A 151 9.53 3.22 10.40
CA LEU A 151 9.71 4.34 9.49
C LEU A 151 10.80 5.30 9.97
N ILE A 152 11.66 5.69 9.04
CA ILE A 152 12.75 6.64 9.25
C ILE A 152 12.72 7.72 8.19
N GLU A 153 13.14 8.91 8.59
CA GLU A 153 13.38 10.02 7.69
C GLU A 153 14.74 9.90 7.00
N ASP A 154 14.99 10.79 6.05
CA ASP A 154 16.28 10.85 5.35
C ASP A 154 17.45 11.17 6.31
N ASN A 155 17.14 11.87 7.41
CA ASN A 155 18.07 12.26 8.47
C ASN A 155 18.38 11.14 9.48
N GLY A 156 17.78 9.95 9.33
CA GLY A 156 17.93 8.85 10.29
C GLY A 156 17.05 8.95 11.54
N ASN A 157 16.25 10.01 11.67
CA ASN A 157 15.27 10.14 12.75
C ASN A 157 14.08 9.18 12.53
N PRO A 158 13.59 8.50 13.59
CA PRO A 158 12.36 7.73 13.50
C PRO A 158 11.16 8.66 13.30
N THR A 159 10.22 8.28 12.43
CA THR A 159 8.98 9.05 12.23
C THR A 159 7.98 8.82 13.38
N GLY A 160 8.03 7.67 14.04
CA GLY A 160 7.19 7.34 15.19
C GLY A 160 7.90 7.58 16.52
N THR A 161 7.11 7.80 17.57
CA THR A 161 7.57 8.05 18.95
C THR A 161 7.70 6.77 19.78
N ARG A 162 7.02 5.68 19.40
CA ARG A 162 7.01 4.41 20.16
C ARG A 162 6.97 3.21 19.23
N ILE A 163 7.83 2.23 19.51
CA ILE A 163 7.86 0.94 18.80
C ILE A 163 7.16 -0.12 19.66
N LYS A 164 6.16 -0.80 19.07
CA LYS A 164 5.28 -1.74 19.81
C LYS A 164 5.86 -3.15 19.97
N VAL A 165 6.71 -3.59 19.05
CA VAL A 165 7.30 -4.95 19.06
C VAL A 165 8.69 -4.97 19.67
N PRO A 166 9.15 -6.13 20.16
CA PRO A 166 10.54 -6.31 20.54
C PRO A 166 11.50 -6.09 19.37
N ILE A 167 12.66 -5.53 19.68
CA ILE A 167 13.75 -5.27 18.74
C ILE A 167 14.91 -6.23 19.03
N PRO A 168 15.57 -6.81 18.02
CA PRO A 168 16.74 -7.65 18.23
C PRO A 168 17.92 -6.86 18.79
N THR A 169 18.63 -7.44 19.75
CA THR A 169 19.86 -6.88 20.35
C THR A 169 20.98 -6.65 19.34
N SER A 170 20.98 -7.38 18.22
CA SER A 170 21.96 -7.22 17.12
C SER A 170 22.01 -5.78 16.57
N LEU A 171 20.91 -5.02 16.66
CA LEU A 171 20.87 -3.63 16.19
C LEU A 171 21.69 -2.65 17.07
N ARG A 172 22.04 -3.04 18.31
CA ARG A 172 22.88 -2.22 19.20
C ARG A 172 24.32 -2.10 18.72
N GLN A 173 24.80 -3.07 17.94
CA GLN A 173 26.15 -3.00 17.36
C GLN A 173 26.30 -1.82 16.37
N MET A 174 25.19 -1.29 15.87
CA MET A 174 25.13 -0.17 14.92
C MET A 174 24.59 1.11 15.57
N GLU A 175 24.92 1.34 16.83
CA GLU A 175 24.36 2.42 17.66
C GLU A 175 24.55 3.84 17.10
N GLY A 176 25.52 4.08 16.20
CA GLY A 176 25.78 5.39 15.62
C GLY A 176 24.64 5.92 14.74
N ASP A 177 24.19 5.15 13.75
CA ASP A 177 23.23 5.63 12.74
C ASP A 177 21.78 5.64 13.24
N TYR A 178 21.47 4.84 14.26
CA TYR A 178 20.10 4.56 14.70
C TYR A 178 19.89 4.76 16.20
N SER A 179 20.73 5.56 16.88
CA SER A 179 20.66 5.76 18.33
C SER A 179 19.26 6.20 18.78
N LYS A 180 18.62 7.10 18.00
CA LYS A 180 17.26 7.57 18.29
C LYS A 180 16.19 6.49 18.14
N VAL A 181 16.37 5.54 17.23
CA VAL A 181 15.45 4.40 17.06
C VAL A 181 15.58 3.45 18.25
N LEU A 182 16.82 3.18 18.67
CA LEU A 182 17.11 2.32 19.82
C LEU A 182 16.61 2.92 21.14
N ALA A 183 16.71 4.25 21.31
CA ALA A 183 16.21 4.95 22.49
C ALA A 183 14.69 4.85 22.67
N ILE A 184 13.95 4.72 21.57
CA ILE A 184 12.48 4.60 21.58
C ILE A 184 12.01 3.15 21.84
N ALA A 185 12.88 2.17 21.65
CA ALA A 185 12.54 0.76 21.76
C ALA A 185 12.32 0.35 23.22
N GLN A 186 11.23 -0.39 23.48
CA GLN A 186 10.84 -0.75 24.85
C GLN A 186 11.35 -2.13 25.28
N LYS A 187 11.40 -3.08 24.34
CA LYS A 187 11.73 -4.49 24.63
C LYS A 187 12.82 -4.95 23.66
N PHE A 188 13.77 -5.70 24.18
CA PHE A 188 14.86 -6.28 23.41
C PHE A 188 14.86 -7.81 23.53
N VAL A 189 15.22 -8.48 22.44
CA VAL A 189 15.33 -9.96 22.34
C VAL A 189 16.68 -10.33 21.72
#